data_AF-A0A8B8PP91-F1
#
_entry.id   AF-A0A8B8PP91-F1
#
_cell.length_a   1.000
_cell.length_b   1.000
_cell.length_c   1.000
_cell.angle_alpha   90.00
_cell.angle_beta   90.00
_cell.angle_gamma   90.00
#
_symmetry.space_group_name_H-M   'P 1'
#
loop_
_entity.id
_entity.type
_entity.pdbx_description
1 polymer ?
#
loop_
_entity_poly.entity_id
_entity_poly.type
_entity_poly.pdbx_seq_one_letter_code
_entity_poly.pdbx_strand_id
1 'polypeptide(L)'
;MAPEDPVTVSPPPPPPPPTPSLKTKIARRFVKSLAEVWTSRKLATEGGVRKRARRIKIAAYSSMARAVGGSRRAWSRALLAKLQGRAKRRCHLRSQRCLGLKRKRAGSRNMVRNEVSGSDKLRRLVPGGKAMDLCNLLEETSHFVQCLATQVKVMQSIADRYSV
;
A
#
# COMPACT_ATOMS: atom_id res chain seq x y z
N MET A 1 37.36 -45.56 36.73
CA MET A 1 36.41 -45.61 35.62
C MET A 1 35.04 -45.32 36.21
N ALA A 2 34.63 -44.05 36.22
CA ALA A 2 33.34 -43.63 36.77
C ALA A 2 32.27 -43.71 35.66
N PRO A 3 31.02 -44.10 35.98
CA PRO A 3 29.96 -44.17 34.99
C PRO A 3 29.47 -42.77 34.65
N GLU A 4 29.44 -42.45 33.36
CA GLU A 4 28.93 -41.18 32.82
C GLU A 4 27.40 -41.09 33.02
N ASP A 5 26.92 -39.95 33.53
CA ASP A 5 25.49 -39.68 33.73
C ASP A 5 24.70 -39.65 32.40
N PRO A 6 23.43 -40.11 32.39
CA PRO A 6 22.61 -40.09 31.19
C PRO A 6 22.26 -38.65 30.77
N VAL A 7 22.76 -38.24 29.60
CA VAL A 7 22.45 -36.97 28.95
C VAL A 7 20.93 -36.84 28.78
N THR A 8 20.31 -35.99 29.59
CA THR A 8 18.90 -35.61 29.47
C THR A 8 18.73 -34.78 28.20
N VAL A 9 18.34 -35.43 27.10
CA VAL A 9 18.04 -34.76 25.83
C VAL A 9 16.70 -34.03 25.99
N SER A 10 16.76 -32.71 26.16
CA SER A 10 15.56 -31.86 26.18
C SER A 10 14.76 -32.01 24.88
N PRO A 11 13.42 -32.10 24.94
CA PRO A 11 12.60 -32.28 23.76
C PRO A 11 12.71 -31.06 22.83
N PRO A 12 12.62 -31.27 21.50
CA PRO A 12 12.75 -30.18 20.54
C PRO A 12 11.62 -29.15 20.73
N PRO A 13 11.91 -27.85 20.57
CA PRO A 13 10.90 -26.80 20.71
C PRO A 13 9.79 -26.96 19.66
N PRO A 14 8.53 -26.59 20.00
CA PRO A 14 7.41 -26.70 19.08
C PRO A 14 7.61 -25.81 17.84
N PRO A 15 7.09 -26.22 16.67
CA PRO A 15 7.26 -25.47 15.43
C PRO A 15 6.62 -24.07 15.54
N PRO A 16 7.26 -23.03 14.96
CA PRO A 16 6.72 -21.68 15.00
C PRO A 16 5.38 -21.60 14.27
N PRO A 17 4.43 -20.77 14.75
CA PRO A 17 3.11 -20.66 14.15
C PRO A 17 3.19 -20.20 12.69
N PRO A 18 2.27 -20.68 11.82
CA PRO A 18 2.33 -20.41 10.39
C PRO A 18 2.18 -18.92 10.12
N THR A 19 3.18 -18.34 9.44
CA THR A 19 3.13 -16.92 9.08
C THR A 19 2.05 -16.70 8.02
N PRO A 20 1.17 -15.69 8.18
CA PRO A 20 0.08 -15.50 7.25
C PRO A 20 0.61 -15.02 5.89
N SER A 21 0.09 -15.63 4.83
CA SER A 21 0.43 -15.27 3.44
C SER A 21 0.14 -13.80 3.13
N LEU A 22 0.83 -13.26 2.13
CA LEU A 22 0.61 -11.89 1.66
C LEU A 22 -0.87 -11.68 1.27
N LYS A 23 -1.48 -12.63 0.57
CA LYS A 23 -2.91 -12.60 0.20
C LYS A 23 -3.79 -12.40 1.43
N THR A 24 -3.58 -13.18 2.49
CA THR A 24 -4.36 -13.10 3.74
C THR A 24 -4.11 -11.80 4.50
N LYS A 25 -2.87 -11.28 4.49
CA LYS A 25 -2.54 -9.97 5.08
C LYS A 25 -3.25 -8.83 4.35
N ILE A 26 -3.21 -8.84 3.00
CA ILE A 26 -3.89 -7.84 2.17
C ILE A 26 -5.40 -7.91 2.38
N ALA A 27 -5.99 -9.12 2.30
CA ALA A 27 -7.43 -9.33 2.46
C ALA A 27 -7.95 -8.81 3.80
N ARG A 28 -7.32 -9.21 4.92
CA ARG A 28 -7.75 -8.77 6.26
C ARG A 28 -7.73 -7.25 6.40
N ARG A 29 -6.64 -6.60 5.98
CA ARG A 29 -6.54 -5.13 6.01
C ARG A 29 -7.57 -4.48 5.08
N PHE A 30 -7.77 -5.03 3.88
CA PHE A 30 -8.69 -4.50 2.91
C PHE A 30 -10.14 -4.57 3.38
N VAL A 31 -10.60 -5.71 3.89
CA VAL A 31 -11.96 -5.86 4.45
C VAL A 31 -12.18 -4.89 5.61
N LYS A 32 -11.21 -4.75 6.52
CA LYS A 32 -11.28 -3.78 7.62
C LYS A 32 -11.47 -2.34 7.11
N SER A 33 -10.63 -1.90 6.17
CA SER A 33 -10.76 -0.57 5.57
C SER A 33 -12.02 -0.41 4.73
N LEU A 34 -12.53 -1.49 4.14
CA LEU A 34 -13.79 -1.45 3.41
C LEU A 34 -14.92 -1.17 4.38
N ALA A 35 -15.02 -1.90 5.50
CA ALA A 35 -16.02 -1.68 6.54
C ALA A 35 -16.06 -0.21 7.00
N GLU A 36 -14.91 0.42 7.21
CA GLU A 36 -14.79 1.86 7.54
C GLU A 36 -15.37 2.77 6.44
N VAL A 37 -15.19 2.41 5.17
CA VAL A 37 -15.75 3.15 4.03
C VAL A 37 -17.28 3.00 3.96
N TRP A 38 -17.82 1.84 4.35
CA TRP A 38 -19.26 1.58 4.39
C TRP A 38 -19.92 2.25 5.60
N THR A 39 -19.32 2.23 6.79
CA THR A 39 -19.83 2.94 7.97
C THR A 39 -19.85 4.45 7.74
N SER A 40 -18.77 4.99 7.15
CA SER A 40 -18.71 6.40 6.72
C SER A 40 -19.73 6.75 5.63
N ARG A 41 -20.34 5.76 4.94
CA ARG A 41 -21.42 6.00 3.98
C ARG A 41 -22.77 6.11 4.68
N LYS A 42 -23.08 5.22 5.63
CA LYS A 42 -24.34 5.28 6.38
C LYS A 42 -24.52 6.63 7.08
N LEU A 43 -23.42 7.24 7.51
CA LEU A 43 -23.40 8.56 8.18
C LEU A 43 -23.36 9.77 7.23
N ALA A 44 -23.09 9.58 5.93
CA ALA A 44 -22.90 10.69 5.00
C ALA A 44 -23.86 10.56 3.83
N THR A 45 -24.81 11.51 3.73
CA THR A 45 -25.73 11.67 2.60
C THR A 45 -24.94 11.69 1.29
N GLU A 46 -25.09 10.61 0.53
CA GLU A 46 -24.78 10.46 -0.89
C GLU A 46 -23.45 11.03 -1.42
N GLY A 47 -22.35 10.35 -1.10
CA GLY A 47 -21.15 10.46 -1.91
C GLY A 47 -21.28 9.70 -3.23
N GLY A 48 -21.44 10.39 -4.36
CA GLY A 48 -21.61 9.78 -5.70
C GLY A 48 -20.56 8.71 -6.07
N VAL A 49 -20.93 7.80 -6.99
CA VAL A 49 -20.20 6.56 -7.36
C VAL A 49 -18.69 6.76 -7.55
N ARG A 50 -18.28 7.84 -8.24
CA ARG A 50 -16.85 8.19 -8.45
C ARG A 50 -16.08 8.39 -7.14
N LYS A 51 -16.69 9.06 -6.14
CA LYS A 51 -16.08 9.28 -4.82
C LYS A 51 -15.91 7.96 -4.06
N ARG A 52 -16.90 7.07 -4.16
CA ARG A 52 -16.87 5.72 -3.58
C ARG A 52 -15.79 4.86 -4.21
N ALA A 53 -15.75 4.76 -5.54
CA ALA A 53 -14.72 4.02 -6.27
C ALA A 53 -13.30 4.50 -5.90
N ARG A 54 -13.12 5.82 -5.76
CA ARG A 54 -11.85 6.40 -5.30
C ARG A 54 -11.49 5.99 -3.86
N ARG A 55 -12.45 5.94 -2.93
CA ARG A 55 -12.21 5.46 -1.55
C ARG A 55 -11.80 3.99 -1.54
N ILE A 56 -12.50 3.15 -2.29
CA ILE A 56 -12.19 1.72 -2.43
C ILE A 56 -10.78 1.53 -3.01
N LYS A 57 -10.43 2.24 -4.11
CA LYS A 57 -9.09 2.20 -4.70
C LYS A 57 -8.00 2.62 -3.70
N ILE A 58 -8.25 3.66 -2.90
CA ILE A 58 -7.32 4.11 -1.86
C ILE A 58 -7.18 3.04 -0.76
N ALA A 59 -8.27 2.47 -0.28
CA ALA A 59 -8.25 1.41 0.73
C ALA A 59 -7.47 0.19 0.23
N ALA A 60 -7.69 -0.24 -1.01
CA ALA A 60 -7.00 -1.38 -1.61
C ALA A 60 -5.48 -1.15 -1.68
N TYR A 61 -5.04 0.01 -2.19
CA TYR A 61 -3.61 0.35 -2.24
C TYR A 61 -2.99 0.53 -0.85
N SER A 62 -3.73 1.09 0.11
CA SER A 62 -3.26 1.26 1.49
C SER A 62 -3.06 -0.08 2.17
N SER A 63 -4.00 -1.00 2.01
CA SER A 63 -3.96 -2.35 2.57
C SER A 63 -2.83 -3.18 1.96
N MET A 64 -2.64 -3.10 0.64
CA MET A 64 -1.52 -3.71 -0.05
C MET A 64 -0.17 -3.19 0.48
N ALA A 65 0.04 -1.88 0.52
CA ALA A 65 1.30 -1.28 1.00
C ALA A 65 1.61 -1.66 2.46
N ARG A 66 0.61 -1.63 3.35
CA ARG A 66 0.78 -2.00 4.77
C ARG A 66 1.00 -3.50 4.99
N ALA A 67 0.52 -4.37 4.10
CA ALA A 67 0.69 -5.82 4.21
C ALA A 67 2.12 -6.30 3.90
N VAL A 68 2.82 -5.59 3.02
CA VAL A 68 4.19 -5.87 2.56
C VAL A 68 5.26 -5.46 3.59
N GLY A 69 4.84 -4.94 4.75
CA GLY A 69 5.77 -4.53 5.82
C GLY A 69 6.12 -3.04 5.80
N GLY A 70 5.33 -2.21 5.10
CA GLY A 70 5.45 -0.75 5.20
C GLY A 70 6.86 -0.23 4.86
N SER A 71 7.60 0.22 5.88
CA SER A 71 8.88 0.94 5.76
C SER A 71 9.98 0.19 5.01
N ARG A 72 9.91 -1.15 4.92
CA ARG A 72 10.93 -2.00 4.29
C ARG A 72 10.98 -1.91 2.77
N ARG A 73 9.89 -1.51 2.10
CA ARG A 73 9.86 -1.36 0.64
C ARG A 73 9.70 0.10 0.26
N ALA A 74 10.57 0.58 -0.62
CA ALA A 74 10.59 1.98 -1.04
C ALA A 74 9.30 2.35 -1.79
N TRP A 75 8.76 1.46 -2.64
CA TRP A 75 7.48 1.68 -3.31
C TRP A 75 6.31 1.73 -2.33
N SER A 76 6.32 0.91 -1.27
CA SER A 76 5.27 0.90 -0.26
C SER A 76 5.23 2.23 0.51
N ARG A 77 6.39 2.71 0.95
CA ARG A 77 6.53 4.04 1.60
C ARG A 77 6.07 5.17 0.70
N ALA A 78 6.54 5.18 -0.55
CA ALA A 78 6.15 6.21 -1.52
C ALA A 78 4.65 6.18 -1.81
N LEU A 79 4.05 5.00 -1.89
CA LEU A 79 2.61 4.84 -2.09
C LEU A 79 1.82 5.36 -0.87
N LEU A 80 2.22 5.00 0.35
CA LEU A 80 1.60 5.51 1.58
C LEU A 80 1.74 7.02 1.70
N ALA A 81 2.92 7.59 1.43
CA ALA A 81 3.15 9.04 1.43
C ALA A 81 2.25 9.75 0.41
N LYS A 82 2.07 9.17 -0.79
CA LYS A 82 1.17 9.70 -1.82
C LYS A 82 -0.29 9.70 -1.37
N LEU A 83 -0.72 8.67 -0.65
CA LEU A 83 -2.08 8.56 -0.12
C LEU A 83 -2.32 9.51 1.06
N GLN A 84 -1.37 9.61 2.00
CA GLN A 84 -1.43 10.54 3.13
C GLN A 84 -1.33 12.00 2.68
N GLY A 85 -0.45 12.33 1.72
CA GLY A 85 -0.32 13.68 1.17
C GLY A 85 -1.60 14.19 0.51
N ARG A 86 -2.45 13.29 0.00
CA ARG A 86 -3.80 13.66 -0.48
C ARG A 86 -4.74 14.01 0.65
N ALA A 87 -4.68 13.30 1.79
CA ALA A 87 -5.46 13.62 2.99
C ALA A 87 -4.99 14.92 3.62
N LYS A 88 -3.68 15.08 3.85
CA LYS A 88 -3.07 16.31 4.39
C LYS A 88 -3.39 17.52 3.52
N ARG A 89 -3.27 17.42 2.18
CA ARG A 89 -3.68 18.53 1.29
C ARG A 89 -5.16 18.86 1.39
N ARG A 90 -6.05 17.89 1.59
CA ARG A 90 -7.48 18.15 1.79
C ARG A 90 -7.75 18.85 3.12
N CYS A 91 -7.14 18.40 4.21
CA CYS A 91 -7.26 19.05 5.51
C CYS A 91 -6.66 20.46 5.48
N HIS A 92 -5.50 20.62 4.85
CA HIS A 92 -4.85 21.93 4.70
C HIS A 92 -5.65 22.88 3.82
N LEU A 93 -6.21 22.43 2.68
CA LEU A 93 -7.10 23.26 1.85
C LEU A 93 -8.40 23.63 2.60
N ARG A 94 -8.92 22.74 3.45
CA ARG A 94 -10.11 23.01 4.27
C ARG A 94 -9.78 24.03 5.38
N SER A 95 -8.67 23.84 6.08
CA SER A 95 -8.15 24.78 7.08
C SER A 95 -7.80 26.14 6.46
N GLN A 96 -7.15 26.19 5.30
CA GLN A 96 -6.87 27.45 4.60
C GLN A 96 -8.13 28.18 4.13
N ARG A 97 -9.22 27.48 3.78
CA ARG A 97 -10.51 28.13 3.50
C ARG A 97 -11.15 28.72 4.76
N CYS A 98 -10.96 28.10 5.92
CA CYS A 98 -11.41 28.64 7.20
C CYS A 98 -10.50 29.79 7.70
N LEU A 99 -9.23 29.83 7.28
CA LEU A 99 -8.21 30.78 7.77
C LEU A 99 -7.78 31.84 6.73
N GLY A 100 -8.42 31.91 5.55
CA GLY A 100 -8.21 32.99 4.57
C GLY A 100 -6.82 33.09 3.90
N LEU A 101 -5.92 32.12 4.09
CA LEU A 101 -4.52 32.24 3.62
C LEU A 101 -4.37 31.99 2.10
N LYS A 102 -4.09 33.05 1.33
CA LYS A 102 -3.73 32.99 -0.11
C LYS A 102 -2.37 32.31 -0.30
N ARG A 103 -2.28 31.34 -1.21
CA ARG A 103 -1.01 30.66 -1.58
C ARG A 103 -0.34 31.32 -2.79
N LYS A 104 0.95 31.67 -2.65
CA LYS A 104 1.90 31.85 -3.77
C LYS A 104 2.18 30.50 -4.44
N ARG A 105 2.00 30.39 -5.76
CA ARG A 105 2.28 29.19 -6.54
C ARG A 105 3.78 29.16 -6.88
N ALA A 106 4.50 28.10 -6.48
CA ALA A 106 5.89 27.90 -6.85
C ALA A 106 5.99 27.11 -8.17
N GLY A 107 6.58 27.77 -9.17
CA GLY A 107 7.44 27.25 -10.25
C GLY A 107 7.11 25.91 -10.89
N SER A 108 6.58 25.99 -12.11
CA SER A 108 6.62 24.92 -13.12
C SER A 108 8.08 24.57 -13.41
N ARG A 109 8.48 23.28 -13.28
CA ARG A 109 9.81 22.82 -13.69
C ARG A 109 9.74 22.36 -15.14
N ASN A 110 10.62 22.93 -15.97
CA ASN A 110 10.83 22.56 -17.37
C ASN A 110 10.95 21.04 -17.55
N MET A 111 10.20 20.51 -18.52
CA MET A 111 10.32 19.13 -18.97
C MET A 111 11.25 19.12 -20.19
N VAL A 112 12.53 18.84 -19.96
CA VAL A 112 13.44 18.48 -21.05
C VAL A 112 12.93 17.16 -21.63
N ARG A 113 12.46 17.21 -22.87
CA ARG A 113 11.98 16.05 -23.62
C ARG A 113 13.19 15.29 -24.16
N ASN A 114 13.84 14.52 -23.31
CA ASN A 114 14.86 13.56 -23.73
C ASN A 114 14.19 12.24 -24.14
N GLU A 115 14.81 11.48 -25.04
CA GLU A 115 14.38 10.12 -25.37
C GLU A 115 14.20 9.30 -24.10
N VAL A 116 12.99 8.79 -23.87
CA VAL A 116 12.64 8.15 -22.61
C VAL A 116 13.06 6.70 -22.68
N SER A 117 14.20 6.37 -22.07
CA SER A 117 14.67 5.00 -21.90
C SER A 117 13.58 4.14 -21.23
N GLY A 118 13.56 2.83 -21.49
CA GLY A 118 12.58 1.91 -20.87
C GLY A 118 12.59 2.01 -19.34
N SER A 119 13.77 2.24 -18.75
CA SER A 119 13.93 2.50 -17.32
C SER A 119 13.21 3.77 -16.85
N ASP A 120 13.22 4.86 -17.63
CA ASP A 120 12.51 6.11 -17.30
C ASP A 120 11.00 5.97 -17.31
N LYS A 121 10.46 5.13 -18.22
CA LYS A 121 9.03 4.78 -18.19
C LYS A 121 8.71 4.04 -16.89
N LEU A 122 9.54 3.08 -16.51
CA LEU A 122 9.34 2.29 -15.29
C LEU A 122 9.41 3.15 -14.01
N ARG A 123 10.35 4.10 -13.95
CA ARG A 123 10.48 5.09 -12.87
C ARG A 123 9.22 5.91 -12.63
N ARG A 124 8.40 6.11 -13.67
CA ARG A 124 7.12 6.84 -13.60
C ARG A 124 5.97 5.95 -13.12
N LEU A 125 6.03 4.65 -13.35
CA LEU A 125 5.00 3.68 -12.98
C LEU A 125 5.14 3.19 -11.54
N VAL A 126 6.37 2.88 -11.12
CA VAL A 126 6.65 2.38 -9.77
C VAL A 126 6.57 3.55 -8.78
N PRO A 127 5.78 3.45 -7.70
CA PRO A 127 5.78 4.45 -6.64
C PRO A 127 7.20 4.68 -6.12
N GLY A 128 7.69 5.92 -6.12
CA GLY A 128 9.05 6.23 -5.67
C GLY A 128 10.17 5.93 -6.68
N GLY A 129 9.85 5.38 -7.85
CA GLY A 129 10.84 4.95 -8.85
C GLY A 129 11.79 6.05 -9.36
N LYS A 130 11.36 7.32 -9.33
CA LYS A 130 12.22 8.46 -9.72
C LYS A 130 13.49 8.60 -8.89
N ALA A 131 13.50 8.11 -7.65
CA ALA A 131 14.63 8.26 -6.72
C ALA A 131 15.46 6.96 -6.57
N MET A 132 15.11 5.88 -7.26
CA MET A 132 15.78 4.57 -7.15
C MET A 132 16.95 4.48 -8.15
N ASP A 133 17.98 3.70 -7.90
CA ASP A 133 18.88 3.22 -8.96
C ASP A 133 18.19 2.13 -9.80
N LEU A 134 18.84 1.67 -10.89
CA LEU A 134 18.24 0.70 -11.81
C LEU A 134 18.00 -0.67 -11.14
N CYS A 135 18.95 -1.16 -10.33
CA CYS A 135 18.84 -2.47 -9.68
C CYS A 135 17.67 -2.48 -8.68
N ASN A 136 17.63 -1.49 -7.79
CA ASN A 136 16.53 -1.32 -6.84
C ASN A 136 15.18 -1.09 -7.56
N LEU A 137 15.17 -0.36 -8.68
CA LEU A 137 13.96 -0.16 -9.47
C LEU A 137 13.40 -1.48 -9.99
N LEU A 138 14.24 -2.37 -10.51
CA LEU A 138 13.81 -3.67 -11.03
C LEU A 138 13.32 -4.59 -9.91
N GLU A 139 14.03 -4.66 -8.77
CA GLU A 139 13.60 -5.47 -7.62
C GLU A 139 12.25 -4.98 -7.07
N GLU A 140 12.12 -3.67 -6.84
CA GLU A 140 10.90 -3.06 -6.35
C GLU A 140 9.76 -3.20 -7.36
N THR A 141 10.05 -3.20 -8.68
CA THR A 141 9.06 -3.46 -9.74
C THR A 141 8.51 -4.86 -9.65
N SER A 142 9.38 -5.88 -9.63
CA SER A 142 8.97 -7.29 -9.56
C SER A 142 8.05 -7.51 -8.36
N HIS A 143 8.48 -7.01 -7.20
CA HIS A 143 7.70 -7.10 -5.97
C HIS A 143 6.38 -6.32 -6.06
N PHE A 144 6.38 -5.13 -6.67
CA PHE A 144 5.16 -4.33 -6.84
C PHE A 144 4.14 -5.02 -7.76
N VAL A 145 4.59 -5.62 -8.86
CA VAL A 145 3.73 -6.39 -9.79
C VAL A 145 3.11 -7.59 -9.08
N GLN A 146 3.90 -8.36 -8.31
CA GLN A 146 3.38 -9.48 -7.53
C GLN A 146 2.30 -9.04 -6.52
N CYS A 147 2.52 -7.91 -5.87
CA CYS A 147 1.56 -7.34 -4.93
C CYS A 147 0.29 -6.88 -5.63
N LEU A 148 0.39 -6.23 -6.80
CA LEU A 148 -0.76 -5.83 -7.61
C LEU A 148 -1.60 -7.03 -8.03
N ALA A 149 -0.97 -8.08 -8.58
CA ALA A 149 -1.65 -9.31 -8.94
C ALA A 149 -2.37 -9.92 -7.73
N THR A 150 -1.72 -9.95 -6.56
CA THR A 150 -2.32 -10.44 -5.32
C THR A 150 -3.50 -9.57 -4.88
N GLN A 151 -3.39 -8.24 -4.99
CA GLN A 151 -4.46 -7.29 -4.67
C GLN A 151 -5.67 -7.54 -5.57
N VAL A 152 -5.48 -7.71 -6.88
CA VAL A 152 -6.58 -8.01 -7.81
C VAL A 152 -7.25 -9.33 -7.45
N LYS A 153 -6.48 -10.40 -7.20
CA LYS A 153 -7.02 -11.70 -6.76
C LYS A 153 -7.86 -11.58 -5.48
N VAL A 154 -7.40 -10.82 -4.48
CA VAL A 154 -8.16 -10.57 -3.26
C VAL A 154 -9.48 -9.86 -3.55
N MET A 155 -9.45 -8.81 -4.38
CA MET A 155 -10.64 -8.03 -4.71
C MET A 155 -11.65 -8.87 -5.49
N GLN A 156 -11.19 -9.68 -6.44
CA GLN A 156 -12.02 -10.59 -7.22
C GLN A 156 -12.68 -11.64 -6.32
N SER A 157 -11.89 -12.33 -5.47
CA SER A 157 -12.44 -13.33 -4.54
C SER A 157 -13.47 -12.74 -3.56
N ILE A 158 -13.38 -11.45 -3.23
CA ILE A 158 -14.41 -10.78 -2.44
C ILE A 158 -15.64 -10.53 -3.31
N ALA A 159 -15.48 -9.94 -4.50
CA ALA A 159 -16.60 -9.68 -5.41
C ALA A 159 -17.38 -10.96 -5.74
N ASP A 160 -16.70 -12.05 -6.10
CA ASP A 160 -17.31 -13.34 -6.45
C ASP A 160 -18.18 -13.90 -5.32
N ARG A 161 -17.81 -13.66 -4.05
CA ARG A 161 -18.58 -14.10 -2.88
C ARG A 161 -19.83 -13.27 -2.61
N TYR A 162 -19.94 -12.08 -3.18
CA TYR A 162 -21.05 -11.14 -2.96
C TYR A 162 -21.81 -10.78 -4.25
N SER A 163 -21.46 -11.38 -5.39
CA SER A 163 -22.25 -11.35 -6.62
C SER A 163 -23.36 -12.39 -6.49
N VAL A 164 -24.43 -12.02 -5.78
CA VAL A 164 -25.71 -12.75 -5.75
C VAL A 164 -26.56 -12.29 -6.93
#